data_AF-A0A7K6UUH5-F1
#
_entry.id   AF-A0A7K6UUH5-F1
#
_cell.length_a   1.000
_cell.length_b   1.000
_cell.length_c   1.000
_cell.angle_alpha   90.00
_cell.angle_beta   90.00
_cell.angle_gamma   90.00
#
_symmetry.space_group_name_H-M   'P 1'
#
loop_
_entity.id
_entity.type
_entity.pdbx_description
1 polymer ?
#
loop_
_entity_poly.entity_id
_entity_poly.type
_entity_poly.pdbx_seq_one_letter_code
_entity_poly.pdbx_strand_id
1 'polypeptide(L)'
;LCRDLKESTRDGVGYMGHFLEKLSPLGRAAQPRLPPEPGSLRRALRRELQSLRVKLSPYVDEVHRQVGRQLDELRQQLRPLTEELLEQVSLRARELRRQLVPSREVTAQLLDGADELQRFVAHYGDKLALHTEQLKDIFQPYAERLLSEIHRNAQELHRSVAPHARASPEQLNRHIQELSAKLARNARDLHRQIQANLEQLRAKLSLQPRGLGERGRYREALAREVQRRVEEFRRDTYAQIQAFTRALDRETEEMRLKLSARPEPPEEPLDAAPPPVEDLRARLDALWRDLALSLSERGAEGA
;
A
#
# COMPACT_ATOMS: atom_id res chain seq x y z
N LEU A 1 -17.47 23.88 -1.71
CA LEU A 1 -17.20 22.43 -1.65
C LEU A 1 -18.49 21.60 -1.51
N CYS A 2 -19.24 21.62 -0.39
CA CYS A 2 -20.54 20.91 -0.32
C CYS A 2 -21.65 21.52 -1.22
N ARG A 3 -21.60 22.83 -1.49
CA ARG A 3 -22.58 23.53 -2.33
C ARG A 3 -22.43 23.18 -3.81
N ASP A 4 -21.18 23.17 -4.29
CA ASP A 4 -20.84 22.88 -5.70
C ASP A 4 -21.18 21.44 -6.08
N LEU A 5 -21.07 20.49 -5.14
CA LEU A 5 -21.45 19.10 -5.35
C LEU A 5 -22.98 18.94 -5.47
N LYS A 6 -23.75 19.70 -4.66
CA LYS A 6 -25.22 19.73 -4.69
C LYS A 6 -25.77 20.42 -5.94
N GLU A 7 -25.14 21.50 -6.40
CA GLU A 7 -25.50 22.15 -7.66
C GLU A 7 -25.17 21.27 -8.87
N SER A 8 -23.96 20.71 -8.92
CA SER A 8 -23.55 19.82 -10.02
C SER A 8 -24.45 18.59 -10.12
N THR A 9 -24.81 17.95 -8.99
CA THR A 9 -25.71 16.79 -8.99
C THR A 9 -27.12 17.17 -9.45
N ARG A 10 -27.62 18.36 -9.08
CA ARG A 10 -28.89 18.88 -9.57
C ARG A 10 -28.86 19.13 -11.09
N ASP A 11 -27.75 19.60 -11.62
CA ASP A 11 -27.52 19.81 -13.05
C ASP A 11 -27.41 18.48 -13.82
N GLY A 12 -26.74 17.48 -13.24
CA GLY A 12 -26.66 16.12 -13.80
C GLY A 12 -28.02 15.43 -13.87
N VAL A 13 -28.83 15.58 -12.81
CA VAL A 13 -30.21 15.05 -12.73
C VAL A 13 -31.13 15.77 -13.72
N GLY A 14 -31.02 17.10 -13.83
CA GLY A 14 -31.77 17.88 -14.82
C GLY A 14 -31.42 17.51 -16.26
N TYR A 15 -30.14 17.29 -16.56
CA TYR A 15 -29.71 16.89 -17.90
C TYR A 15 -30.20 15.49 -18.30
N MET A 16 -30.21 14.53 -17.37
CA MET A 16 -30.75 13.19 -17.62
C MET A 16 -32.26 13.19 -17.79
N GLY A 17 -33.00 13.98 -16.98
CA GLY A 17 -34.43 14.19 -17.18
C GLY A 17 -34.73 14.70 -18.59
N HIS A 18 -33.99 15.70 -19.05
CA HIS A 18 -34.09 16.24 -20.40
C HIS A 18 -33.66 15.25 -21.51
N PHE A 19 -32.68 14.38 -21.24
CA PHE A 19 -32.28 13.31 -22.17
C PHE A 19 -33.39 12.25 -22.32
N LEU A 20 -33.98 11.79 -21.22
CA LEU A 20 -35.09 10.83 -21.22
C LEU A 20 -36.36 11.42 -21.86
N GLU A 21 -36.59 12.72 -21.67
CA GLU A 21 -37.66 13.47 -22.33
C GLU A 21 -37.45 13.54 -23.86
N LYS A 22 -36.20 13.75 -24.30
CA LYS A 22 -35.82 13.68 -25.73
C LYS A 22 -35.95 12.29 -26.35
N LEU A 23 -35.85 11.22 -25.55
CA LEU A 23 -36.09 9.85 -26.01
C LEU A 23 -37.58 9.45 -26.00
N SER A 24 -38.44 10.21 -25.31
CA SER A 24 -39.88 9.95 -25.21
C SER A 24 -40.66 9.97 -26.53
N PRO A 25 -40.43 10.91 -27.48
CA PRO A 25 -41.10 10.88 -28.79
C PRO A 25 -40.65 9.71 -29.67
N LEU A 26 -39.49 9.09 -29.41
CA LEU A 26 -38.98 7.97 -30.21
C LEU A 26 -39.73 6.65 -29.92
N GLY A 27 -40.26 6.48 -28.70
CA GLY A 27 -41.12 5.33 -28.36
C GLY A 27 -42.57 5.49 -28.85
N ARG A 28 -43.02 6.72 -29.10
CA ARG A 28 -44.35 7.01 -29.69
C ARG A 28 -44.34 7.15 -31.22
N ALA A 29 -43.18 7.24 -31.84
CA ALA A 29 -43.02 7.39 -33.30
C ALA A 29 -43.30 6.10 -34.11
N ALA A 30 -43.78 5.02 -33.48
CA ALA A 30 -44.35 3.86 -34.16
C ALA A 30 -45.76 4.14 -34.76
N GLN A 31 -45.99 5.36 -35.28
CA GLN A 31 -47.12 5.66 -36.18
C GLN A 31 -46.60 5.76 -37.62
N PRO A 32 -47.38 5.33 -38.62
CA PRO A 32 -46.89 5.11 -39.98
C PRO A 32 -46.76 6.44 -40.72
N ARG A 33 -45.69 7.19 -40.47
CA ARG A 33 -45.23 8.26 -41.37
C ARG A 33 -43.72 8.19 -41.50
N LEU A 34 -43.29 7.59 -42.62
CA LEU A 34 -41.93 7.52 -43.17
C LEU A 34 -40.84 7.04 -42.19
N PRO A 35 -40.19 5.87 -42.42
CA PRO A 35 -39.21 5.36 -41.48
C PRO A 35 -38.03 6.36 -41.36
N PRO A 36 -37.75 6.92 -40.18
CA PRO A 36 -36.52 7.68 -39.99
C PRO A 36 -35.35 6.74 -40.23
N GLU A 37 -34.42 7.15 -41.09
CA GLU A 37 -33.18 6.45 -41.42
C GLU A 37 -32.54 5.84 -40.16
N PRO A 38 -32.42 4.50 -40.05
CA PRO A 38 -31.93 3.84 -38.83
C PRO A 38 -30.50 4.28 -38.45
N GLY A 39 -29.72 4.78 -39.42
CA GLY A 39 -28.40 5.36 -39.19
C GLY A 39 -28.40 6.76 -38.54
N SER A 40 -29.50 7.51 -38.61
CA SER A 40 -29.62 8.85 -38.00
C SER A 40 -29.89 8.77 -36.50
N LEU A 41 -30.77 7.85 -36.08
CA LEU A 41 -31.07 7.56 -34.68
C LEU A 41 -29.86 6.97 -33.95
N ARG A 42 -29.13 6.05 -34.60
CA ARG A 42 -27.86 5.52 -34.07
C ARG A 42 -26.82 6.62 -33.83
N ARG A 43 -26.72 7.59 -34.76
CA ARG A 43 -25.81 8.74 -34.61
C ARG A 43 -26.24 9.66 -33.48
N ALA A 44 -27.53 9.93 -33.33
CA ALA A 44 -28.07 10.74 -32.23
C ALA A 44 -27.83 10.09 -30.86
N LEU A 45 -28.12 8.79 -30.73
CA LEU A 45 -27.91 8.03 -29.50
C LEU A 45 -26.42 7.97 -29.11
N ARG A 46 -25.52 7.73 -30.08
CA ARG A 46 -24.07 7.78 -29.82
C ARG A 46 -23.62 9.15 -29.35
N ARG A 47 -24.09 10.24 -29.97
CA ARG A 47 -23.75 11.61 -29.57
C ARG A 47 -24.21 11.93 -28.15
N GLU A 48 -25.44 11.54 -27.80
CA GLU A 48 -25.97 11.80 -26.45
C GLU A 48 -25.30 10.91 -25.38
N LEU A 49 -25.02 9.64 -25.67
CA LEU A 49 -24.21 8.79 -24.77
C LEU A 49 -22.80 9.36 -24.56
N GLN A 50 -22.20 9.92 -25.61
CA GLN A 50 -20.89 10.57 -25.53
C GLN A 50 -20.97 11.88 -24.74
N SER A 51 -22.03 12.66 -24.91
CA SER A 51 -22.32 13.86 -24.12
C SER A 51 -22.52 13.54 -22.63
N LEU A 52 -23.30 12.49 -22.32
CA LEU A 52 -23.46 11.99 -20.96
C LEU A 52 -22.13 11.53 -20.36
N ARG A 53 -21.30 10.83 -21.14
CA ARG A 53 -19.96 10.40 -20.70
C ARG A 53 -19.07 11.58 -20.35
N VAL A 54 -19.09 12.66 -21.15
CA VAL A 54 -18.34 13.90 -20.88
C VAL A 54 -18.84 14.58 -19.61
N LYS A 55 -20.16 14.65 -19.40
CA LYS A 55 -20.75 15.28 -18.21
C LYS A 55 -20.58 14.47 -16.93
N LEU A 56 -20.51 13.15 -17.03
CA LEU A 56 -20.23 12.26 -15.89
C LEU A 56 -18.73 12.12 -15.60
N SER A 57 -17.85 12.51 -16.53
CA SER A 57 -16.39 12.52 -16.35
C SER A 57 -15.93 13.17 -15.03
N PRO A 58 -16.32 14.42 -14.70
CA PRO A 58 -15.84 15.08 -13.48
C PRO A 58 -16.19 14.33 -12.19
N TYR A 59 -17.30 13.58 -12.17
CA TYR A 59 -17.67 12.74 -11.03
C TYR A 59 -16.80 11.49 -10.91
N VAL A 60 -16.34 10.95 -12.04
CA VAL A 60 -15.38 9.84 -12.07
C VAL A 60 -14.06 10.33 -11.48
N ASP A 61 -13.63 11.49 -11.94
CA ASP A 61 -12.35 12.09 -11.56
C ASP A 61 -12.32 12.46 -10.07
N GLU A 62 -13.43 12.95 -9.51
CA GLU A 62 -13.54 13.25 -8.07
C GLU A 62 -13.42 11.99 -7.21
N VAL A 63 -14.12 10.91 -7.58
CA VAL A 63 -14.04 9.62 -6.88
C VAL A 63 -12.62 9.08 -6.91
N HIS A 64 -11.99 9.06 -8.08
CA HIS A 64 -10.60 8.59 -8.22
C HIS A 64 -9.63 9.44 -7.38
N ARG A 65 -9.85 10.76 -7.33
CA ARG A 65 -9.04 11.66 -6.50
C ARG A 65 -9.21 11.36 -5.01
N GLN A 66 -10.43 11.07 -4.57
CA GLN A 66 -10.71 10.75 -3.17
C GLN A 66 -10.08 9.42 -2.76
N VAL A 67 -10.18 8.38 -3.61
CA VAL A 67 -9.49 7.11 -3.40
C VAL A 67 -7.98 7.30 -3.34
N GLY A 68 -7.41 8.11 -4.25
CA GLY A 68 -6.00 8.45 -4.24
C GLY A 68 -5.54 9.08 -2.92
N ARG A 69 -6.31 10.06 -2.41
CA ARG A 69 -6.01 10.70 -1.11
C ARG A 69 -6.01 9.71 0.05
N GLN A 70 -6.96 8.79 0.11
CA GLN A 70 -7.03 7.80 1.19
C GLN A 70 -5.86 6.80 1.14
N LEU A 71 -5.41 6.43 -0.06
CA LEU A 71 -4.21 5.61 -0.23
C LEU A 71 -2.94 6.39 0.14
N ASP A 72 -2.90 7.70 -0.13
CA ASP A 72 -1.81 8.58 0.31
C ASP A 72 -1.76 8.70 1.84
N GLU A 73 -2.91 8.82 2.50
CA GLU A 73 -3.02 8.83 3.96
C GLU A 73 -2.49 7.53 4.58
N LEU A 74 -2.87 6.37 4.02
CA LEU A 74 -2.32 5.08 4.44
C LEU A 74 -0.78 5.04 4.35
N ARG A 75 -0.21 5.56 3.26
CA ARG A 75 1.25 5.66 3.11
C ARG A 75 1.86 6.58 4.17
N GLN A 76 1.25 7.73 4.39
CA GLN A 76 1.73 8.73 5.35
C GLN A 76 1.65 8.22 6.80
N GLN A 77 0.68 7.37 7.14
CA GLN A 77 0.59 6.75 8.47
C GLN A 77 1.69 5.69 8.69
N LEU A 78 2.05 4.93 7.64
CA LEU A 78 3.05 3.87 7.76
C LEU A 78 4.50 4.36 7.61
N ARG A 79 4.73 5.51 6.96
CA ARG A 79 6.08 6.09 6.77
C ARG A 79 6.83 6.38 8.08
N PRO A 80 6.23 7.06 9.07
CA PRO A 80 6.90 7.37 10.34
C PRO A 80 7.41 6.13 11.06
N LEU A 81 6.70 4.99 10.94
CA LEU A 81 7.16 3.72 11.51
C LEU A 81 8.50 3.30 10.87
N THR A 82 8.59 3.37 9.54
CA THR A 82 9.84 3.00 8.83
C THR A 82 11.00 3.94 9.15
N GLU A 83 10.72 5.22 9.37
CA GLU A 83 11.71 6.22 9.80
C GLU A 83 12.18 5.96 11.23
N GLU A 84 11.24 5.71 12.16
CA GLU A 84 11.52 5.29 13.54
C GLU A 84 12.40 4.03 13.56
N LEU A 85 12.09 3.04 12.70
CA LEU A 85 12.89 1.82 12.60
C LEU A 85 14.32 2.09 12.13
N LEU A 86 14.51 2.97 11.13
CA LEU A 86 15.84 3.35 10.67
C LEU A 86 16.66 3.98 11.80
N GLU A 87 16.04 4.88 12.57
CA GLU A 87 16.67 5.53 13.72
C GLU A 87 17.06 4.51 14.80
N GLN A 88 16.15 3.60 15.14
CA GLN A 88 16.41 2.52 16.08
C GLN A 88 17.56 1.63 15.61
N VAL A 89 17.58 1.19 14.36
CA VAL A 89 18.69 0.39 13.81
C VAL A 89 20.02 1.14 13.93
N SER A 90 20.04 2.44 13.65
CA SER A 90 21.25 3.26 13.81
C SER A 90 21.70 3.37 15.26
N LEU A 91 20.78 3.64 16.18
CA LEU A 91 21.08 3.73 17.61
C LEU A 91 21.63 2.40 18.12
N ARG A 92 20.92 1.30 17.85
CA ARG A 92 21.28 -0.04 18.32
C ARG A 92 22.56 -0.56 17.69
N ALA A 93 22.83 -0.29 16.42
CA ALA A 93 24.13 -0.60 15.82
C ALA A 93 25.27 0.18 16.51
N ARG A 94 25.07 1.44 16.87
CA ARG A 94 26.09 2.21 17.61
C ARG A 94 26.32 1.67 19.01
N GLU A 95 25.26 1.30 19.73
CA GLU A 95 25.31 0.68 21.05
C GLU A 95 26.02 -0.67 21.02
N LEU A 96 25.62 -1.55 20.09
CA LEU A 96 26.23 -2.86 19.89
C LEU A 96 27.72 -2.74 19.60
N ARG A 97 28.11 -1.81 18.72
CA ARG A 97 29.52 -1.51 18.45
C ARG A 97 30.26 -1.05 19.71
N ARG A 98 29.67 -0.15 20.51
CA ARG A 98 30.30 0.34 21.75
C ARG A 98 30.49 -0.78 22.77
N GLN A 99 29.53 -1.70 22.88
CA GLN A 99 29.57 -2.78 23.84
C GLN A 99 30.49 -3.92 23.41
N LEU A 100 30.56 -4.23 22.12
CA LEU A 100 31.37 -5.35 21.61
C LEU A 100 32.82 -4.97 21.27
N VAL A 101 33.14 -3.69 21.05
CA VAL A 101 34.55 -3.29 20.88
C VAL A 101 35.28 -3.53 22.21
N PRO A 102 36.35 -4.35 22.23
CA PRO A 102 37.11 -4.60 23.45
C PRO A 102 37.74 -3.32 23.98
N SER A 103 37.73 -3.13 25.31
CA SER A 103 38.37 -1.98 25.95
C SER A 103 39.90 -2.04 25.79
N ARG A 104 40.56 -0.89 25.96
CA ARG A 104 42.03 -0.83 25.88
C ARG A 104 42.73 -1.57 27.03
N GLU A 105 42.07 -1.66 28.18
CA GLU A 105 42.58 -2.33 29.39
C GLU A 105 42.75 -3.84 29.20
N VAL A 106 41.92 -4.45 28.34
CA VAL A 106 41.97 -5.87 28.02
C VAL A 106 43.26 -6.26 27.28
N THR A 107 43.96 -5.33 26.62
CA THR A 107 45.20 -5.65 25.90
C THR A 107 46.27 -6.23 26.82
N ALA A 108 46.44 -5.68 28.03
CA ALA A 108 47.42 -6.20 28.99
C ALA A 108 47.03 -7.61 29.48
N GLN A 109 45.75 -7.80 29.79
CA GLN A 109 45.21 -9.09 30.25
C GLN A 109 45.35 -10.19 29.20
N LEU A 110 45.23 -9.86 27.91
CA LEU A 110 45.43 -10.82 26.82
C LEU A 110 46.91 -11.22 26.62
N LEU A 111 47.85 -10.43 27.13
CA LEU A 111 49.28 -10.75 27.09
C LEU A 111 49.71 -11.66 28.25
N ASP A 112 48.97 -11.66 29.37
CA ASP A 112 49.31 -12.38 30.60
C ASP A 112 49.35 -13.91 30.44
N GLY A 113 48.56 -14.49 29.52
CA GLY A 113 48.55 -15.95 29.37
C GLY A 113 47.50 -16.51 28.41
N ALA A 114 47.55 -17.84 28.22
CA ALA A 114 46.56 -18.55 27.39
C ALA A 114 45.20 -18.66 28.09
N ASP A 115 45.21 -18.82 29.42
CA ASP A 115 43.99 -18.95 30.23
C ASP A 115 43.20 -17.64 30.24
N GLU A 116 43.87 -16.49 30.31
CA GLU A 116 43.27 -15.16 30.26
C GLU A 116 42.62 -14.90 28.90
N LEU A 117 43.28 -15.30 27.81
CA LEU A 117 42.70 -15.27 26.47
C LEU A 117 41.46 -16.15 26.38
N GLN A 118 41.48 -17.36 26.94
CA GLN A 118 40.32 -18.25 26.93
C GLN A 118 39.14 -17.66 27.72
N ARG A 119 39.39 -17.09 28.91
CA ARG A 119 38.36 -16.41 29.70
C ARG A 119 37.77 -15.20 28.95
N PHE A 120 38.62 -14.40 28.30
CA PHE A 120 38.17 -13.29 27.47
C PHE A 120 37.27 -13.75 26.32
N VAL A 121 37.68 -14.79 25.59
CA VAL A 121 36.92 -15.33 24.45
C VAL A 121 35.55 -15.83 24.89
N ALA A 122 35.47 -16.55 26.01
CA ALA A 122 34.20 -17.00 26.58
C ALA A 122 33.30 -15.80 26.95
N HIS A 123 33.83 -14.84 27.71
CA HIS A 123 33.08 -13.65 28.12
C HIS A 123 32.61 -12.81 26.93
N TYR A 124 33.43 -12.68 25.88
CA TYR A 124 33.05 -12.02 24.64
C TYR A 124 31.90 -12.75 23.93
N GLY A 125 31.94 -14.08 23.89
CA GLY A 125 30.87 -14.90 23.33
C GLY A 125 29.53 -14.69 24.05
N ASP A 126 29.56 -14.69 25.39
CA ASP A 126 28.37 -14.44 26.21
C ASP A 126 27.82 -13.03 25.98
N LYS A 127 28.71 -12.02 25.93
CA LYS A 127 28.35 -10.63 25.66
C LYS A 127 27.75 -10.44 24.27
N LEU A 128 28.32 -11.10 23.26
CA LEU A 128 27.79 -11.12 21.90
C LEU A 128 26.38 -11.70 21.90
N ALA A 129 26.18 -12.89 22.49
CA ALA A 129 24.87 -13.53 22.55
C ALA A 129 23.83 -12.62 23.24
N LEU A 130 24.15 -12.08 24.42
CA LEU A 130 23.29 -11.18 25.17
C LEU A 130 22.83 -9.98 24.34
N HIS A 131 23.78 -9.25 23.74
CA HIS A 131 23.44 -8.03 23.01
C HIS A 131 22.74 -8.31 21.67
N THR A 132 23.00 -9.46 21.04
CA THR A 132 22.24 -9.86 19.85
C THR A 132 20.80 -10.25 20.18
N GLU A 133 20.55 -10.96 21.29
CA GLU A 133 19.17 -11.25 21.72
C GLU A 133 18.43 -9.96 22.12
N GLN A 134 19.07 -9.04 22.85
CA GLN A 134 18.48 -7.73 23.15
C GLN A 134 18.09 -6.95 21.89
N LEU A 135 18.89 -7.04 20.83
CA LEU A 135 18.58 -6.41 19.55
C LEU A 135 17.33 -7.03 18.91
N LYS A 136 17.21 -8.37 18.99
CA LYS A 136 16.08 -9.13 18.44
C LYS A 136 14.76 -8.76 19.14
N ASP A 137 14.79 -8.61 20.46
CA ASP A 137 13.64 -8.25 21.29
C ASP A 137 13.06 -6.86 20.95
N ILE A 138 13.84 -5.99 20.29
CA ILE A 138 13.37 -4.67 19.85
C ILE A 138 12.63 -4.76 18.52
N PHE A 139 13.03 -5.65 17.62
CA PHE A 139 12.44 -5.75 16.27
C PHE A 139 11.14 -6.53 16.23
N GLN A 140 10.93 -7.44 17.18
CA GLN A 140 9.68 -8.20 17.28
C GLN A 140 8.44 -7.32 17.57
N PRO A 141 8.40 -6.50 18.63
CA PRO A 141 7.25 -5.65 18.90
C PRO A 141 7.03 -4.61 17.79
N TYR A 142 8.08 -4.18 17.10
CA TYR A 142 7.95 -3.32 15.92
C TYR A 142 7.20 -4.03 14.78
N ALA A 143 7.52 -5.29 14.48
CA ALA A 143 6.83 -6.05 13.44
C ALA A 143 5.35 -6.26 13.78
N GLU A 144 5.03 -6.51 15.04
CA GLU A 144 3.65 -6.64 15.53
C GLU A 144 2.88 -5.32 15.41
N ARG A 145 3.50 -4.20 15.80
CA ARG A 145 2.93 -2.85 15.63
C ARG A 145 2.68 -2.54 14.15
N LEU A 146 3.65 -2.82 13.27
CA LEU A 146 3.51 -2.57 11.84
C LEU A 146 2.35 -3.39 11.23
N LEU A 147 2.21 -4.67 11.59
CA LEU A 147 1.09 -5.50 11.15
C LEU A 147 -0.26 -4.99 11.66
N SER A 148 -0.30 -4.51 12.90
CA SER A 148 -1.50 -3.94 13.51
C SER A 148 -1.94 -2.67 12.80
N GLU A 149 -1.00 -1.76 12.52
CA GLU A 149 -1.27 -0.51 11.79
C GLU A 149 -1.69 -0.79 10.34
N ILE A 150 -1.10 -1.78 9.66
CA ILE A 150 -1.57 -2.20 8.32
C ILE A 150 -3.03 -2.67 8.37
N HIS A 151 -3.39 -3.50 9.35
CA HIS A 151 -4.77 -3.98 9.49
C HIS A 151 -5.75 -2.85 9.80
N ARG A 152 -5.37 -1.97 10.73
CA ARG A 152 -6.15 -0.79 11.10
C ARG A 152 -6.38 0.12 9.88
N ASN A 153 -5.31 0.45 9.15
CA ASN A 153 -5.39 1.34 7.99
C ASN A 153 -6.21 0.71 6.85
N ALA A 154 -6.18 -0.62 6.68
CA ALA A 154 -7.05 -1.29 5.72
C ALA A 154 -8.54 -1.16 6.09
N GLN A 155 -8.88 -1.23 7.38
CA GLN A 155 -10.25 -1.01 7.86
C GLN A 155 -10.68 0.46 7.70
N GLU A 156 -9.81 1.41 8.03
CA GLU A 156 -10.05 2.84 7.83
C GLU A 156 -10.25 3.14 6.33
N LEU A 157 -9.37 2.62 5.47
CA LEU A 157 -9.48 2.72 4.01
C LEU A 157 -10.82 2.17 3.50
N HIS A 158 -11.27 1.01 3.99
CA HIS A 158 -12.58 0.47 3.62
C HIS A 158 -13.71 1.43 3.97
N ARG A 159 -13.74 1.95 5.20
CA ARG A 159 -14.78 2.88 5.66
C ARG A 159 -14.79 4.17 4.85
N SER A 160 -13.61 4.71 4.52
CA SER A 160 -13.48 5.95 3.76
C SER A 160 -13.77 5.78 2.27
N VAL A 161 -13.44 4.64 1.68
CA VAL A 161 -13.59 4.42 0.24
C VAL A 161 -14.96 3.83 -0.13
N ALA A 162 -15.58 3.02 0.72
CA ALA A 162 -16.90 2.44 0.49
C ALA A 162 -17.98 3.44 0.02
N PRO A 163 -18.16 4.63 0.65
CA PRO A 163 -19.17 5.59 0.21
C PRO A 163 -18.85 6.26 -1.13
N HIS A 164 -17.62 6.14 -1.63
CA HIS A 164 -17.14 6.81 -2.83
C HIS A 164 -16.84 5.86 -3.97
N ALA A 165 -16.63 4.57 -3.69
CA ALA A 165 -16.25 3.58 -4.69
C ALA A 165 -17.34 3.35 -5.73
N ARG A 166 -16.89 3.16 -6.97
CA ARG A 166 -17.73 2.68 -8.10
C ARG A 166 -17.74 1.17 -8.21
N ALA A 167 -16.72 0.51 -7.68
CA ALA A 167 -16.63 -0.94 -7.59
C ALA A 167 -17.75 -1.46 -6.69
N SER A 168 -18.23 -2.68 -6.94
CA SER A 168 -19.18 -3.30 -6.02
C SER A 168 -18.53 -3.46 -4.63
N PRO A 169 -19.33 -3.50 -3.54
CA PRO A 169 -18.80 -3.72 -2.20
C PRO A 169 -17.88 -4.96 -2.11
N GLU A 170 -18.20 -6.02 -2.84
CA GLU A 170 -17.41 -7.25 -2.91
C GLU A 170 -16.07 -7.02 -3.62
N GLN A 171 -16.06 -6.29 -4.74
CA GLN A 171 -14.84 -5.97 -5.48
C GLN A 171 -13.93 -5.04 -4.68
N LEU A 172 -14.49 -4.01 -4.04
CA LEU A 172 -13.74 -3.11 -3.18
C LEU A 172 -13.10 -3.86 -2.00
N ASN A 173 -13.89 -4.67 -1.30
CA ASN A 173 -13.41 -5.46 -0.18
C ASN A 173 -12.30 -6.42 -0.62
N ARG A 174 -12.45 -7.08 -1.78
CA ARG A 174 -11.40 -7.93 -2.36
C ARG A 174 -10.10 -7.15 -2.61
N HIS A 175 -10.17 -5.97 -3.22
CA HIS A 175 -8.97 -5.16 -3.47
C HIS A 175 -8.28 -4.69 -2.19
N ILE A 176 -9.04 -4.29 -1.17
CA ILE A 176 -8.50 -3.89 0.14
C ILE A 176 -7.86 -5.09 0.84
N GLN A 177 -8.49 -6.26 0.80
CA GLN A 177 -7.94 -7.48 1.37
C GLN A 177 -6.65 -7.90 0.65
N GLU A 178 -6.62 -7.81 -0.68
CA GLU A 178 -5.40 -8.05 -1.47
C GLU A 178 -4.27 -7.09 -1.06
N LEU A 179 -4.55 -5.78 -0.96
CA LEU A 179 -3.55 -4.80 -0.49
C LEU A 179 -3.05 -5.15 0.92
N SER A 180 -3.96 -5.36 1.86
CA SER A 180 -3.62 -5.68 3.26
C SER A 180 -2.77 -6.94 3.36
N ALA A 181 -3.12 -7.99 2.62
CA ALA A 181 -2.36 -9.24 2.57
C ALA A 181 -0.94 -9.04 2.03
N LYS A 182 -0.79 -8.26 0.94
CA LYS A 182 0.52 -7.95 0.36
C LYS A 182 1.38 -7.10 1.31
N LEU A 183 0.82 -6.05 1.91
CA LEU A 183 1.53 -5.22 2.89
C LEU A 183 1.95 -6.03 4.12
N ALA A 184 1.05 -6.87 4.65
CA ALA A 184 1.35 -7.74 5.77
C ALA A 184 2.45 -8.77 5.43
N ARG A 185 2.44 -9.31 4.20
CA ARG A 185 3.52 -10.16 3.71
C ARG A 185 4.86 -9.40 3.66
N ASN A 186 4.88 -8.20 3.08
CA ASN A 186 6.08 -7.38 3.01
C ASN A 186 6.63 -7.04 4.40
N ALA A 187 5.76 -6.78 5.39
CA ALA A 187 6.16 -6.54 6.78
C ALA A 187 6.79 -7.79 7.43
N ARG A 188 6.20 -8.98 7.21
CA ARG A 188 6.77 -10.26 7.69
C ARG A 188 8.10 -10.59 7.03
N ASP A 189 8.20 -10.33 5.73
CA ASP A 189 9.43 -10.57 4.97
C ASP A 189 10.55 -9.62 5.45
N LEU A 190 10.24 -8.34 5.69
CA LEU A 190 11.15 -7.39 6.33
C LEU A 190 11.63 -7.92 7.69
N HIS A 191 10.73 -8.32 8.58
CA HIS A 191 11.09 -8.86 9.88
C HIS A 191 12.02 -10.08 9.78
N ARG A 192 11.70 -11.04 8.89
CA ARG A 192 12.53 -12.22 8.64
C ARG A 192 13.94 -11.84 8.14
N GLN A 193 14.04 -10.87 7.24
CA GLN A 193 15.33 -10.41 6.72
C GLN A 193 16.17 -9.71 7.80
N ILE A 194 15.55 -8.91 8.67
CA ILE A 194 16.26 -8.27 9.81
C ILE A 194 16.81 -9.34 10.76
N GLN A 195 16.00 -10.37 11.08
CA GLN A 195 16.45 -11.51 11.88
C GLN A 195 17.62 -12.24 11.21
N ALA A 196 17.54 -12.51 9.91
CA ALA A 196 18.62 -13.16 9.17
C ALA A 196 19.93 -12.34 9.20
N ASN A 197 19.84 -11.01 9.03
CA ASN A 197 21.00 -10.12 9.12
C ASN A 197 21.63 -10.16 10.52
N LEU A 198 20.81 -10.24 11.56
CA LEU A 198 21.27 -10.30 12.95
C LEU A 198 21.96 -11.64 13.26
N GLU A 199 21.41 -12.76 12.81
CA GLU A 199 22.04 -14.07 12.94
C GLU A 199 23.36 -14.12 12.14
N GLN A 200 23.40 -13.52 10.96
CA GLN A 200 24.62 -13.42 10.17
C GLN A 200 25.69 -12.57 10.87
N LEU A 201 25.30 -11.46 11.51
CA LEU A 201 26.19 -10.65 12.35
C LEU A 201 26.77 -11.48 13.49
N ARG A 202 25.91 -12.18 14.24
CA ARG A 202 26.29 -13.05 15.35
C ARG A 202 27.28 -14.13 14.90
N ALA A 203 26.97 -14.83 13.80
CA ALA A 203 27.82 -15.88 13.26
C ALA A 203 29.19 -15.35 12.84
N LYS A 204 29.24 -14.22 12.11
CA LYS A 204 30.49 -13.60 11.66
C LYS A 204 31.35 -13.10 12.82
N LEU A 205 30.74 -12.57 13.89
CA LEU A 205 31.48 -12.12 15.08
C LEU A 205 31.90 -13.26 16.01
N SER A 206 31.22 -14.40 15.94
CA SER A 206 31.62 -15.63 16.65
C SER A 206 32.84 -16.28 15.98
N LEU A 207 32.99 -16.12 14.66
CA LEU A 207 34.20 -16.48 13.93
C LEU A 207 35.31 -15.46 14.22
N GLN A 208 35.94 -15.62 15.38
CA GLN A 208 37.03 -14.75 15.82
C GLN A 208 38.18 -14.69 14.81
N PRO A 209 39.00 -13.61 14.81
CA PRO A 209 40.16 -13.50 13.95
C PRO A 209 41.13 -14.67 14.17
N ARG A 210 41.07 -15.71 13.32
CA ARG A 210 42.04 -16.81 13.32
C ARG A 210 43.31 -16.34 12.60
N GLY A 211 44.46 -16.49 13.26
CA GLY A 211 45.77 -16.41 12.59
C GLY A 211 46.64 -15.18 12.86
N LEU A 212 46.39 -14.37 13.89
CA LEU A 212 47.32 -13.30 14.27
C LEU A 212 48.25 -13.77 15.37
N GLY A 213 49.45 -14.23 14.98
CA GLY A 213 50.52 -14.73 15.85
C GLY A 213 51.12 -13.73 16.85
N GLU A 214 50.46 -12.60 17.10
CA GLU A 214 50.83 -11.65 18.15
C GLU A 214 49.57 -11.33 18.97
N ARG A 215 49.47 -11.87 20.20
CA ARG A 215 48.38 -11.58 21.16
C ARG A 215 48.12 -10.06 21.32
N GLY A 216 49.15 -9.24 21.13
CA GLY A 216 49.05 -7.78 21.14
C GLY A 216 48.23 -7.16 20.00
N ARG A 217 48.08 -7.80 18.83
CA ARG A 217 47.29 -7.28 17.69
C ARG A 217 45.87 -7.82 17.61
N TYR A 218 45.55 -8.81 18.44
CA TYR A 218 44.25 -9.46 18.45
C TYR A 218 43.13 -8.47 18.82
N ARG A 219 43.36 -7.56 19.77
CA ARG A 219 42.39 -6.54 20.18
C ARG A 219 42.03 -5.58 19.05
N GLU A 220 43.03 -5.05 18.34
CA GLU A 220 42.81 -4.13 17.22
C GLU A 220 42.09 -4.83 16.07
N ALA A 221 42.46 -6.08 15.79
CA ALA A 221 41.79 -6.88 14.76
C ALA A 221 40.33 -7.15 15.10
N LEU A 222 40.04 -7.58 16.35
CA LEU A 222 38.68 -7.80 16.82
C LEU A 222 37.86 -6.50 16.82
N ALA A 223 38.45 -5.38 17.24
CA ALA A 223 37.77 -4.08 17.19
C ALA A 223 37.42 -3.67 15.75
N ARG A 224 38.33 -3.85 14.78
CA ARG A 224 38.07 -3.60 13.36
C ARG A 224 36.99 -4.54 12.82
N GLU A 225 37.00 -5.80 13.25
CA GLU A 225 36.00 -6.78 12.84
C GLU A 225 34.61 -6.40 13.34
N VAL A 226 34.47 -6.06 14.63
CA VAL A 226 33.23 -5.57 15.22
C VAL A 226 32.70 -4.36 14.46
N GLN A 227 33.56 -3.36 14.22
CA GLN A 227 33.16 -2.16 13.47
C GLN A 227 32.67 -2.51 12.07
N ARG A 228 33.39 -3.38 11.34
CA ARG A 228 33.04 -3.79 9.99
C ARG A 228 31.70 -4.53 9.96
N ARG A 229 31.51 -5.53 10.82
CA ARG A 229 30.31 -6.38 10.80
C ARG A 229 29.07 -5.66 11.27
N VAL A 230 29.19 -4.83 12.30
CA VAL A 230 28.05 -4.04 12.77
C VAL A 230 27.63 -3.00 11.72
N GLU A 231 28.59 -2.41 11.00
CA GLU A 231 28.28 -1.49 9.90
C GLU A 231 27.67 -2.21 8.68
N GLU A 232 28.12 -3.43 8.37
CA GLU A 232 27.51 -4.31 7.36
C GLU A 232 26.05 -4.61 7.72
N PHE A 233 25.80 -5.08 8.95
CA PHE A 233 24.45 -5.29 9.48
C PHE A 233 23.56 -4.04 9.36
N ARG A 234 24.08 -2.86 9.73
CA ARG A 234 23.35 -1.60 9.64
C ARG A 234 22.96 -1.28 8.20
N ARG A 235 23.90 -1.41 7.26
CA ARG A 235 23.67 -1.13 5.84
C ARG A 235 22.67 -2.09 5.21
N ASP A 236 22.81 -3.38 5.48
CA ASP A 236 21.91 -4.41 4.94
C ASP A 236 20.50 -4.22 5.47
N THR A 237 20.36 -3.96 6.78
CA THR A 237 19.07 -3.69 7.43
C THR A 237 18.42 -2.42 6.87
N TYR A 238 19.20 -1.35 6.65
CA TYR A 238 18.72 -0.14 6.00
C TYR A 238 18.18 -0.41 4.59
N ALA A 239 18.88 -1.24 3.80
CA ALA A 239 18.44 -1.60 2.47
C ALA A 239 17.09 -2.34 2.50
N GLN A 240 16.88 -3.24 3.46
CA GLN A 240 15.60 -3.94 3.60
C GLN A 240 14.45 -3.00 3.99
N ILE A 241 14.69 -2.05 4.89
CA ILE A 241 13.66 -1.06 5.28
C ILE A 241 13.30 -0.15 4.09
N GLN A 242 14.29 0.27 3.31
CA GLN A 242 14.04 1.04 2.09
C GLN A 242 13.31 0.22 1.03
N ALA A 243 13.63 -1.07 0.89
CA ALA A 243 12.92 -1.97 -0.01
C ALA A 243 11.44 -2.11 0.38
N PHE A 244 11.16 -2.27 1.68
CA PHE A 244 9.79 -2.28 2.20
C PHE A 244 9.07 -0.96 1.91
N THR A 245 9.71 0.19 2.14
CA THR A 245 9.12 1.51 1.87
C THR A 245 8.75 1.67 0.39
N ARG A 246 9.62 1.23 -0.52
CA ARG A 246 9.34 1.22 -1.97
C ARG A 246 8.22 0.24 -2.33
N ALA A 247 8.14 -0.91 -1.65
CA ALA A 247 7.06 -1.86 -1.86
C ALA A 247 5.71 -1.28 -1.42
N LEU A 248 5.65 -0.61 -0.26
CA LEU A 248 4.47 0.12 0.19
C LEU A 248 3.98 1.12 -0.87
N ASP A 249 4.88 1.92 -1.44
CA ASP A 249 4.53 2.87 -2.51
C ASP A 249 3.99 2.17 -3.76
N ARG A 250 4.59 1.05 -4.15
CA ARG A 250 4.16 0.28 -5.33
C ARG A 250 2.80 -0.37 -5.13
N GLU A 251 2.55 -0.98 -3.98
CA GLU A 251 1.30 -1.70 -3.73
C GLU A 251 0.10 -0.76 -3.60
N THR A 252 0.31 0.40 -2.97
CA THR A 252 -0.72 1.45 -2.89
C THR A 252 -0.99 2.08 -4.25
N GLU A 253 0.03 2.29 -5.08
CA GLU A 253 -0.14 2.76 -6.46
C GLU A 253 -0.84 1.71 -7.35
N GLU A 254 -0.49 0.42 -7.22
CA GLU A 254 -1.18 -0.67 -7.93
C GLU A 254 -2.67 -0.71 -7.56
N MET A 255 -3.00 -0.55 -6.27
CA MET A 255 -4.39 -0.46 -5.83
C MET A 255 -5.09 0.77 -6.40
N ARG A 256 -4.41 1.93 -6.43
CA ARG A 256 -4.95 3.14 -7.05
C ARG A 256 -5.31 2.89 -8.51
N LEU A 257 -4.41 2.24 -9.26
CA LEU A 257 -4.63 1.89 -10.66
C LEU A 257 -5.81 0.93 -10.82
N LYS A 258 -5.89 -0.14 -10.02
CA LYS A 258 -7.01 -1.10 -10.05
C LYS A 258 -8.36 -0.45 -9.78
N LEU A 259 -8.42 0.47 -8.83
CA LEU A 259 -9.66 1.20 -8.50
C LEU A 259 -9.99 2.30 -9.51
N SER A 260 -9.00 2.81 -10.24
CA SER A 260 -9.18 3.78 -11.32
C SER A 260 -9.47 3.16 -12.70
N ALA A 261 -9.18 1.86 -12.85
CA ALA A 261 -9.39 1.13 -14.10
C ALA A 261 -10.89 1.09 -14.40
N ARG A 262 -11.26 1.65 -15.54
CA ARG A 262 -12.64 1.62 -16.03
C ARG A 262 -12.98 0.15 -16.34
N PRO A 263 -14.18 -0.35 -15.97
CA PRO A 263 -14.61 -1.65 -16.47
C PRO A 263 -14.60 -1.60 -18.00
N GLU A 264 -13.80 -2.46 -18.61
CA GLU A 264 -13.82 -2.72 -20.05
C GLU A 264 -15.27 -3.03 -20.43
N PRO A 265 -15.88 -2.31 -21.38
CA PRO A 265 -17.21 -2.69 -21.85
C PRO A 265 -17.13 -4.13 -22.36
N PRO A 266 -18.11 -5.00 -22.04
CA PRO A 266 -18.15 -6.32 -22.64
C PRO A 266 -18.10 -6.16 -24.16
N GLU A 267 -17.21 -6.90 -24.81
CA GLU A 267 -17.16 -6.94 -26.27
C GLU A 267 -18.52 -7.43 -26.77
N GLU A 268 -19.37 -6.49 -27.19
CA GLU A 268 -20.59 -6.83 -27.90
C GLU A 268 -20.16 -7.52 -29.20
N PRO A 269 -20.63 -8.76 -29.47
CA PRO A 269 -20.38 -9.41 -30.75
C PRO A 269 -20.83 -8.46 -31.86
N LEU A 270 -19.95 -8.18 -32.81
CA LEU A 270 -20.18 -7.23 -33.90
C LEU A 270 -21.46 -7.52 -34.73
N ASP A 271 -22.04 -8.71 -34.58
CA ASP A 271 -23.24 -9.20 -35.27
C ASP A 271 -24.49 -9.39 -34.40
N ALA A 272 -24.50 -8.97 -33.13
CA ALA A 272 -25.70 -9.07 -32.30
C ALA A 272 -26.79 -8.09 -32.77
N ALA A 273 -28.01 -8.59 -33.02
CA ALA A 273 -29.16 -7.74 -33.33
C ALA A 273 -29.39 -6.76 -32.16
N PRO A 274 -29.52 -5.45 -32.43
CA PRO A 274 -29.61 -4.46 -31.37
C PRO A 274 -30.88 -4.68 -30.54
N PRO A 275 -30.81 -4.51 -29.21
CA PRO A 275 -32.00 -4.56 -28.39
C PRO A 275 -33.00 -3.47 -28.85
N PRO A 276 -34.32 -3.74 -28.79
CA PRO A 276 -35.36 -2.75 -29.03
C PRO A 276 -35.07 -1.45 -28.26
N VAL A 277 -35.37 -0.30 -28.88
CA VAL A 277 -35.13 1.02 -28.26
C VAL A 277 -35.89 1.17 -26.93
N GLU A 278 -37.02 0.47 -26.78
CA GLU A 278 -37.81 0.38 -25.56
C GLU A 278 -37.07 -0.36 -24.43
N ASP A 279 -36.35 -1.44 -24.75
CA ASP A 279 -35.52 -2.18 -23.79
C ASP A 279 -34.30 -1.36 -23.35
N LEU A 280 -33.70 -0.59 -24.26
CA LEU A 280 -32.59 0.30 -23.94
C LEU A 280 -33.06 1.43 -23.01
N ARG A 281 -34.24 1.99 -23.26
CA ARG A 281 -34.85 3.04 -22.42
C ARG A 281 -35.20 2.50 -21.04
N ALA A 282 -35.83 1.33 -20.96
CA ALA A 282 -36.15 0.70 -19.68
C ALA A 282 -34.89 0.39 -18.86
N ARG A 283 -33.82 -0.08 -19.51
CA ARG A 283 -32.52 -0.31 -18.87
C ARG A 283 -31.86 0.98 -18.38
N LEU A 284 -31.89 2.05 -19.18
CA LEU A 284 -31.37 3.37 -18.80
C LEU A 284 -32.19 3.99 -17.64
N ASP A 285 -33.52 3.87 -17.68
CA ASP A 285 -34.41 4.32 -16.60
C ASP A 285 -34.16 3.53 -15.31
N ALA A 286 -33.98 2.21 -15.39
CA ALA A 286 -33.68 1.36 -14.23
C ALA A 286 -32.33 1.72 -13.61
N LEU A 287 -31.27 1.81 -14.44
CA LEU A 287 -29.94 2.23 -14.00
C LEU A 287 -29.97 3.63 -13.38
N TRP A 288 -30.77 4.54 -13.91
CA TRP A 288 -30.88 5.90 -13.40
C TRP A 288 -31.65 5.98 -12.07
N ARG A 289 -32.72 5.19 -11.89
CA ARG A 289 -33.41 5.10 -10.61
C ARG A 289 -32.49 4.58 -9.51
N ASP A 290 -31.68 3.57 -9.82
CA ASP A 290 -30.67 3.03 -8.90
C ASP A 290 -29.61 4.07 -8.53
N LEU A 291 -29.16 4.85 -9.51
CA LEU A 291 -28.18 5.93 -9.32
C LEU A 291 -28.78 7.11 -8.54
N ALA A 292 -30.04 7.45 -8.76
CA ALA A 292 -30.75 8.50 -8.02
C ALA A 292 -31.05 8.09 -6.58
N LEU A 293 -31.43 6.83 -6.35
CA LEU A 293 -31.67 6.27 -5.01
C LEU A 293 -30.38 6.25 -4.19
N SER A 294 -29.30 5.70 -4.75
CA SER A 294 -27.97 5.68 -4.11
C SER A 294 -27.40 7.08 -3.85
N LEU A 295 -27.75 8.09 -4.65
CA LEU A 295 -27.39 9.49 -4.39
C LEU A 295 -28.29 10.18 -3.35
N SER A 296 -29.57 9.80 -3.26
CA SER A 296 -30.53 10.36 -2.29
C SER A 296 -30.30 9.83 -0.87
N GLU A 297 -29.95 8.55 -0.72
CA GLU A 297 -29.58 7.96 0.58
C GLU A 297 -28.29 8.59 1.13
N ARG A 298 -27.32 8.92 0.26
CA ARG A 298 -26.11 9.69 0.59
C ARG A 298 -26.37 11.11 1.09
N GLY A 299 -27.54 11.68 0.81
CA GLY A 299 -27.95 13.00 1.27
C GLY A 299 -28.63 13.01 2.64
N ALA A 300 -29.11 11.85 3.11
CA ALA A 300 -29.86 11.71 4.36
C ALA A 300 -28.97 11.25 5.54
N GLU A 301 -27.90 10.48 5.27
CA GLU A 301 -26.95 10.05 6.33
C GLU A 301 -25.93 11.13 6.74
N GLY A 302 -25.95 12.30 6.11
CA GLY A 302 -25.07 13.44 6.42
C GLY A 302 -25.77 14.63 7.09
N ALA A 303 -26.97 14.44 7.66
CA ALA A 303 -27.72 15.46 8.40
C ALA A 303 -27.73 15.17 9.91
#